data_AF-A0AAD9Q6R2-F1
#
_entry.id   AF-A0AAD9Q6R2-F1
#
_cell.length_a   1.000
_cell.length_b   1.000
_cell.length_c   1.000
_cell.angle_alpha   90.00
_cell.angle_beta   90.00
_cell.angle_gamma   90.00
#
_symmetry.space_group_name_H-M   'P 1'
#
loop_
_entity.id
_entity.type
_entity.pdbx_description
1 polymer ?
#
loop_
_entity_poly.entity_id
_entity_poly.type
_entity_poly.pdbx_seq_one_letter_code
_entity_poly.pdbx_strand_id
1 'polypeptide(L)'
;MAYLLAPGSTYQRCIINVIDSIKLLDELGLVVHPEKSVLIPQQKVTFLGFVIDSIKVIVRLTEDKIRKIKEKGVADMKWWLDNLDDSYNDICHPPVDITLYSDASLMGCGAVMNDTSTGGRWSPSEAENHINCIELLAALFALKCFQSSLSGKHLCPTSASKNHPGQSNRDNGCSNVANTIMVPNSDVPSCSSTNHSPPVQESTESSCISRGKPSTAQKDESSYLSTIRQQLEGLGLTSRSIAVIAASWREGTTSQYQTYLQKWLEFFKQKHCDVLSPPLPLTLDFLSMLYEKGLSYSTINTATSMLSSILQLNVNSSIPFGQLPIVPRFMKGLFKLRPALPRYKSIWDLNIVVNYFRGRPVAPELSLKELTLKLTFLLNLLSGQRCQTIKYLNTDNMELTTDKCIFHITDKVKQTRIGTHIPPLSFVVYPKDKKLCFISHLQEYLKRTTPFRKDSKQLLLSYVKPHGPVRKDTISRWCKSVLSSAGIDTSKFKGHSTRAASSTHLADNDINIKDIMLSAGWSNERTFQQFYHKPSDPEFNFGHDILRTLAQN
;
A
#
# COMPACT_ATOMS: atom_id res chain seq x y z
N MET A 1 -10.68 28.90 -20.07
CA MET A 1 -11.82 28.74 -21.01
C MET A 1 -12.73 27.65 -20.45
N ALA A 2 -13.95 28.00 -20.06
CA ALA A 2 -14.95 27.04 -19.60
C ALA A 2 -15.87 26.64 -20.77
N TYR A 3 -16.55 25.49 -20.64
CA TYR A 3 -17.50 24.99 -21.63
C TYR A 3 -18.79 24.57 -20.93
N LEU A 4 -19.94 24.97 -21.46
CA LEU A 4 -21.26 24.69 -20.90
C LEU A 4 -22.09 23.91 -21.92
N LEU A 5 -22.86 22.93 -21.45
CA LEU A 5 -23.86 22.20 -22.23
C LEU A 5 -25.23 22.44 -21.59
N ALA A 6 -26.21 22.89 -22.37
CA ALA A 6 -27.57 23.21 -21.93
C ALA A 6 -28.58 22.17 -22.48
N PRO A 7 -28.66 20.95 -21.92
CA PRO A 7 -29.59 19.93 -22.37
C PRO A 7 -31.04 20.27 -22.01
N GLY A 8 -32.00 19.72 -22.75
CA GLY A 8 -33.43 19.82 -22.47
C GLY A 8 -34.20 18.65 -23.09
N SER A 9 -35.36 18.33 -22.52
CA SER A 9 -36.23 17.24 -22.99
C SER A 9 -37.07 17.59 -24.23
N THR A 10 -37.17 18.88 -24.57
CA THR A 10 -37.83 19.39 -25.78
C THR A 10 -36.99 20.51 -26.39
N TYR A 11 -37.14 20.74 -27.69
CA TYR A 11 -36.44 21.84 -28.39
C TYR A 11 -36.67 23.19 -27.72
N GLN A 12 -37.92 23.50 -27.34
CA GLN A 12 -38.28 24.73 -26.65
C GLN A 12 -37.62 24.85 -25.27
N ARG A 13 -37.46 23.74 -24.52
CA ARG A 13 -36.72 23.76 -23.25
C ARG A 13 -35.22 23.94 -23.45
N CYS A 14 -34.64 23.41 -24.54
CA CYS A 14 -33.26 23.71 -24.91
C CYS A 14 -33.06 25.19 -25.24
N ILE A 15 -33.97 25.82 -26.02
CA ILE A 15 -33.94 27.26 -26.31
C ILE A 15 -33.95 28.08 -25.01
N ILE A 16 -34.88 27.79 -24.10
CA ILE A 16 -34.97 28.48 -22.80
C ILE A 16 -33.66 28.30 -22.01
N ASN A 17 -33.18 27.06 -21.86
CA ASN A 17 -31.95 26.78 -21.10
C ASN A 17 -30.71 27.47 -21.72
N VAL A 18 -30.64 27.66 -23.03
CA VAL A 18 -29.57 28.42 -23.70
C VAL A 18 -29.70 29.92 -23.41
N ILE A 19 -30.90 30.50 -23.54
CA ILE A 19 -31.15 31.93 -23.27
C ILE A 19 -30.83 32.26 -21.81
N ASP A 20 -31.31 31.45 -20.87
CA ASP A 20 -31.06 31.63 -19.43
C ASP A 20 -29.56 31.48 -19.11
N SER A 21 -28.86 30.58 -19.79
CA SER A 21 -27.39 30.43 -19.66
C SER A 21 -26.62 31.64 -20.21
N ILE A 22 -27.05 32.22 -21.34
CA ILE A 22 -26.41 33.42 -21.89
C ILE A 22 -26.58 34.61 -20.95
N LYS A 23 -27.81 34.84 -20.46
CA LYS A 23 -28.09 35.91 -19.48
C LYS A 23 -27.26 35.78 -18.21
N LEU A 24 -27.24 34.59 -17.62
CA LEU A 24 -26.46 34.33 -16.41
C LEU A 24 -24.95 34.53 -16.61
N LEU A 25 -24.43 34.23 -17.81
CA LEU A 25 -23.02 34.50 -18.13
C LEU A 25 -22.76 36.00 -18.29
N ASP A 26 -23.66 36.74 -18.94
CA ASP A 26 -23.57 38.20 -19.12
C ASP A 26 -23.66 38.95 -17.77
N GLU A 27 -24.62 38.56 -16.91
CA GLU A 27 -24.78 39.04 -15.53
C GLU A 27 -23.54 38.76 -14.65
N LEU A 28 -22.76 37.72 -14.97
CA LEU A 28 -21.48 37.38 -14.32
C LEU A 28 -20.25 38.01 -15.01
N GLY A 29 -20.44 38.85 -16.03
CA GLY A 29 -19.36 39.50 -16.79
C GLY A 29 -18.58 38.56 -17.72
N LEU A 30 -19.15 37.42 -18.10
CA LEU A 30 -18.51 36.37 -18.90
C LEU A 30 -18.99 36.37 -20.36
N VAL A 31 -18.19 36.98 -21.24
CA VAL A 31 -18.51 37.09 -22.67
C VAL A 31 -18.61 35.71 -23.35
N VAL A 32 -19.79 35.40 -23.89
CA VAL A 32 -20.02 34.19 -24.70
C VAL A 32 -19.38 34.35 -26.09
N HIS A 33 -18.43 33.47 -26.44
CA HIS A 33 -17.70 33.56 -27.71
C HIS A 33 -18.57 33.04 -28.88
N PRO A 34 -19.03 33.89 -29.83
CA PRO A 34 -20.06 33.52 -30.80
C PRO A 34 -19.63 32.36 -31.71
N GLU A 35 -18.46 32.46 -32.33
CA GLU A 35 -17.94 31.44 -33.27
C GLU A 35 -17.65 30.07 -32.63
N LYS A 36 -17.56 30.00 -31.30
CA LYS A 36 -17.20 28.78 -30.54
C LYS A 36 -18.38 28.20 -29.76
N SER A 37 -19.57 28.81 -29.87
CA SER A 37 -20.77 28.45 -29.11
C SER A 37 -21.88 27.98 -30.04
N VAL A 38 -22.39 26.78 -29.83
CA VAL A 38 -23.55 26.24 -30.59
C VAL A 38 -24.83 26.68 -29.88
N LEU A 39 -25.32 27.88 -30.21
CA LEU A 39 -26.46 28.52 -29.54
C LEU A 39 -27.84 28.03 -30.06
N ILE A 40 -27.87 27.41 -31.25
CA ILE A 40 -29.09 26.78 -31.77
C ILE A 40 -29.11 25.31 -31.30
N PRO A 41 -30.17 24.84 -30.61
CA PRO A 41 -30.26 23.44 -30.18
C PRO A 41 -30.22 22.47 -31.36
N GLN A 42 -29.32 21.49 -31.28
CA GLN A 42 -29.15 20.45 -32.29
C GLN A 42 -29.14 19.07 -31.63
N GLN A 43 -29.74 18.08 -32.28
CA GLN A 43 -29.77 16.70 -31.76
C GLN A 43 -28.41 15.98 -31.87
N LYS A 44 -27.43 16.57 -32.56
CA LYS A 44 -26.09 16.05 -32.73
C LYS A 44 -25.08 17.20 -32.68
N VAL A 45 -24.04 17.09 -31.86
CA VAL A 45 -23.02 18.14 -31.67
C VAL A 45 -21.63 17.54 -31.55
N THR A 46 -20.64 18.23 -32.10
CA THR A 46 -19.21 17.88 -31.95
C THR A 46 -18.61 18.70 -30.81
N PHE A 47 -18.08 18.04 -29.78
CA PHE A 47 -17.51 18.67 -28.60
C PHE A 47 -16.23 17.95 -28.16
N LEU A 48 -15.11 18.68 -28.05
CA LEU A 48 -13.77 18.17 -27.65
C LEU A 48 -13.32 16.89 -28.41
N GLY A 49 -13.69 16.80 -29.69
CA GLY A 49 -13.40 15.64 -30.55
C GLY A 49 -14.26 14.40 -30.27
N PHE A 50 -15.41 14.57 -29.61
CA PHE A 50 -16.48 13.59 -29.55
C PHE A 50 -17.69 14.10 -30.32
N VAL A 51 -18.42 13.21 -30.99
CA VAL A 51 -19.74 13.43 -31.54
C VAL A 51 -20.75 12.88 -30.54
N ILE A 52 -21.55 13.77 -29.96
CA ILE A 52 -22.70 13.44 -29.12
C ILE A 52 -23.92 13.39 -30.04
N ASP A 53 -24.63 12.27 -30.07
CA ASP A 53 -25.82 12.04 -30.92
C ASP A 53 -26.99 11.59 -30.03
N SER A 54 -27.93 12.51 -29.80
CA SER A 54 -29.09 12.30 -28.91
C SER A 54 -30.22 11.50 -29.56
N ILE A 55 -30.24 11.38 -30.89
CA ILE A 55 -31.22 10.54 -31.61
C ILE A 55 -30.86 9.07 -31.38
N LYS A 56 -29.56 8.76 -31.48
CA LYS A 56 -29.03 7.40 -31.31
C LYS A 56 -28.64 7.08 -29.86
N VAL A 57 -28.66 8.08 -28.98
CA VAL A 57 -28.24 8.00 -27.56
C VAL A 57 -26.80 7.46 -27.43
N ILE A 58 -25.89 7.97 -28.27
CA ILE A 58 -24.47 7.58 -28.29
C ILE A 58 -23.53 8.79 -28.17
N VAL A 59 -22.34 8.53 -27.65
CA VAL A 59 -21.17 9.40 -27.76
C VAL A 59 -20.07 8.61 -28.43
N ARG A 60 -19.52 9.12 -29.54
CA ARG A 60 -18.40 8.48 -30.27
C ARG A 60 -17.28 9.48 -30.52
N LEU A 61 -16.07 9.02 -30.81
CA LEU A 61 -14.97 9.89 -31.23
C LEU A 61 -15.25 10.47 -32.64
N THR A 62 -14.70 11.65 -32.95
CA THR A 62 -14.65 12.16 -34.34
C THR A 62 -13.65 11.34 -35.17
N GLU A 63 -13.86 11.26 -36.48
CA GLU A 63 -12.98 10.49 -37.38
C GLU A 63 -11.53 10.98 -37.31
N ASP A 64 -11.28 12.30 -37.20
CA ASP A 64 -9.93 12.84 -37.01
C ASP A 64 -9.26 12.42 -35.70
N LYS A 65 -10.04 12.22 -34.63
CA LYS A 65 -9.50 11.76 -33.34
C LYS A 65 -9.25 10.26 -33.37
N ILE A 66 -10.11 9.49 -34.05
CA ILE A 66 -9.86 8.06 -34.35
C ILE A 66 -8.60 7.91 -35.21
N ARG A 67 -8.48 8.72 -36.26
CA ARG A 67 -7.32 8.76 -37.16
C ARG A 67 -6.03 9.08 -36.42
N LYS A 68 -5.97 10.16 -35.64
CA LYS A 68 -4.78 10.53 -34.85
C LYS A 68 -4.39 9.47 -33.79
N ILE A 69 -5.37 8.76 -33.22
CA ILE A 69 -5.10 7.63 -32.31
C ILE A 69 -4.53 6.44 -33.08
N LYS A 70 -5.05 6.11 -34.26
CA LYS A 70 -4.49 5.06 -35.14
C LYS A 70 -3.09 5.41 -35.63
N GLU A 71 -2.87 6.64 -36.11
CA GLU A 71 -1.58 7.14 -36.58
C GLU A 71 -0.51 7.03 -35.49
N LYS A 72 -0.81 7.46 -34.25
CA LYS A 72 0.09 7.26 -33.11
C LYS A 72 0.30 5.79 -32.75
N GLY A 73 -0.76 4.99 -32.64
CA GLY A 73 -0.62 3.57 -32.29
C GLY A 73 0.19 2.78 -33.33
N VAL A 74 0.06 3.10 -34.61
CA VAL A 74 0.87 2.53 -35.69
C VAL A 74 2.32 3.01 -35.62
N ALA A 75 2.57 4.29 -35.29
CA ALA A 75 3.93 4.80 -35.08
C ALA A 75 4.62 4.13 -33.88
N ASP A 76 3.93 3.99 -32.75
CA ASP A 76 4.45 3.33 -31.54
C ASP A 76 4.72 1.83 -31.82
N MET A 77 3.76 1.11 -32.42
CA MET A 77 3.95 -0.31 -32.78
C MET A 77 5.05 -0.51 -33.82
N LYS A 78 5.19 0.41 -34.79
CA LYS A 78 6.28 0.36 -35.76
C LYS A 78 7.63 0.65 -35.10
N TRP A 79 7.72 1.62 -34.17
CA TRP A 79 8.95 1.84 -33.41
C TRP A 79 9.37 0.58 -32.65
N TRP A 80 8.43 -0.11 -31.99
CA TRP A 80 8.72 -1.39 -31.33
C TRP A 80 9.18 -2.47 -32.32
N LEU A 81 8.55 -2.62 -33.49
CA LEU A 81 9.00 -3.58 -34.51
C LEU A 81 10.38 -3.24 -35.07
N ASP A 82 10.63 -1.97 -35.41
CA ASP A 82 11.88 -1.48 -35.99
C ASP A 82 13.06 -1.48 -34.99
N ASN A 83 12.82 -1.73 -33.69
CA ASN A 83 13.85 -1.76 -32.64
C ASN A 83 13.86 -3.08 -31.84
N LEU A 84 12.95 -4.03 -32.09
CA LEU A 84 12.68 -5.15 -31.17
C LEU A 84 13.90 -6.05 -30.97
N ASP A 85 14.58 -6.41 -32.06
CA ASP A 85 15.74 -7.31 -32.07
C ASP A 85 17.00 -6.65 -31.46
N ASP A 86 17.13 -5.32 -31.57
CA ASP A 86 18.24 -4.54 -30.99
C ASP A 86 17.96 -4.05 -29.55
N SER A 87 16.71 -4.14 -29.07
CA SER A 87 16.27 -3.59 -27.78
C SER A 87 16.57 -4.48 -26.55
N TYR A 88 17.86 -4.76 -26.32
CA TYR A 88 18.31 -5.45 -25.10
C TYR A 88 18.62 -4.49 -23.95
N ASN A 89 18.77 -5.05 -22.74
CA ASN A 89 19.22 -4.33 -21.55
C ASN A 89 20.02 -5.31 -20.66
N ASP A 90 21.28 -4.99 -20.36
CA ASP A 90 22.21 -5.94 -19.75
C ASP A 90 21.84 -6.30 -18.31
N ILE A 91 21.52 -7.59 -18.08
CA ILE A 91 21.05 -8.11 -16.78
C ILE A 91 22.07 -7.85 -15.65
N CYS A 92 23.35 -7.78 -15.98
CA CYS A 92 24.44 -7.42 -15.07
C CYS A 92 25.20 -6.21 -15.61
N HIS A 93 24.83 -5.00 -15.16
CA HIS A 93 25.63 -3.81 -15.39
C HIS A 93 26.97 -3.90 -14.61
N PRO A 94 28.11 -3.48 -15.19
CA PRO A 94 29.34 -3.28 -14.42
C PRO A 94 29.16 -2.13 -13.39
N PRO A 95 30.02 -2.03 -12.36
CA PRO A 95 29.95 -0.92 -11.41
C PRO A 95 30.00 0.43 -12.13
N VAL A 96 29.27 1.41 -11.60
CA VAL A 96 29.19 2.76 -12.18
C VAL A 96 30.45 3.53 -11.81
N ASP A 97 31.23 3.93 -12.82
CA ASP A 97 32.45 4.74 -12.63
C ASP A 97 32.12 6.18 -12.23
N ILE A 98 31.05 6.75 -12.81
CA ILE A 98 30.63 8.14 -12.61
C ILE A 98 29.10 8.24 -12.52
N THR A 99 28.62 8.96 -11.51
CA THR A 99 27.24 9.43 -11.43
C THR A 99 27.16 10.87 -11.93
N LEU A 100 26.23 11.15 -12.85
CA LEU A 100 25.98 12.48 -13.39
C LEU A 100 24.57 12.93 -13.03
N TYR A 101 24.48 14.00 -12.23
CA TYR A 101 23.21 14.63 -11.89
C TYR A 101 22.88 15.71 -12.90
N SER A 102 21.60 15.80 -13.28
CA SER A 102 21.07 16.93 -14.07
C SER A 102 19.73 17.41 -13.51
N ASP A 103 19.49 18.71 -13.60
CA ASP A 103 18.24 19.36 -13.20
C ASP A 103 17.73 20.33 -14.27
N ALA A 104 16.41 20.36 -14.44
CA ALA A 104 15.72 21.31 -15.30
C ALA A 104 14.85 22.25 -14.44
N SER A 105 14.84 23.52 -14.82
CA SER A 105 13.96 24.55 -14.26
C SER A 105 13.21 25.26 -15.39
N LEU A 106 12.21 26.07 -15.05
CA LEU A 106 11.50 26.92 -16.02
C LEU A 106 12.38 28.02 -16.66
N MET A 107 13.63 28.19 -16.22
CA MET A 107 14.54 29.25 -16.70
C MET A 107 15.84 28.72 -17.33
N GLY A 108 16.14 27.42 -17.20
CA GLY A 108 17.39 26.82 -17.64
C GLY A 108 17.68 25.46 -16.99
N CYS A 109 18.81 24.86 -17.36
CA CYS A 109 19.31 23.60 -16.83
C CYS A 109 20.58 23.75 -15.99
N GLY A 110 20.78 22.82 -15.07
CA GLY A 110 22.05 22.59 -14.37
C GLY A 110 22.48 21.12 -14.50
N ALA A 111 23.76 20.87 -14.28
CA ALA A 111 24.32 19.53 -14.14
C ALA A 111 25.54 19.52 -13.22
N VAL A 112 25.73 18.43 -12.49
CA VAL A 112 26.82 18.25 -11.52
C VAL A 112 27.44 16.87 -11.66
N MET A 113 28.76 16.82 -11.80
CA MET A 113 29.57 15.61 -11.78
C MET A 113 30.69 15.78 -10.77
N ASN A 114 30.69 14.95 -9.73
CA ASN A 114 31.55 15.12 -8.56
C ASN A 114 31.42 16.58 -8.03
N ASP A 115 32.52 17.31 -7.91
CA ASP A 115 32.54 18.71 -7.46
C ASP A 115 32.37 19.74 -8.60
N THR A 116 32.27 19.30 -9.86
CA THR A 116 32.18 20.19 -11.02
C THR A 116 30.73 20.41 -11.44
N SER A 117 30.27 21.66 -11.40
CA SER A 117 28.94 22.07 -11.88
C SER A 117 28.99 22.84 -13.19
N THR A 118 27.97 22.66 -14.04
CA THR A 118 27.71 23.45 -15.25
C THR A 118 26.22 23.80 -15.35
N GLY A 119 25.86 24.78 -16.18
CA GLY A 119 24.47 25.17 -16.40
C GLY A 119 24.31 26.26 -17.45
N GLY A 120 23.07 26.46 -17.90
CA GLY A 120 22.72 27.41 -18.95
C GLY A 120 21.24 27.78 -18.94
N ARG A 121 20.88 28.90 -19.58
CA ARG A 121 19.47 29.27 -19.80
C ARG A 121 18.93 28.60 -21.05
N TRP A 122 17.65 28.27 -21.03
CA TRP A 122 16.93 27.84 -22.23
C TRP A 122 16.84 28.98 -23.25
N SER A 123 16.93 28.67 -24.54
CA SER A 123 16.37 29.54 -25.58
C SER A 123 14.83 29.59 -25.46
N PRO A 124 14.17 30.63 -26.01
CA PRO A 124 12.71 30.74 -25.95
C PRO A 124 11.98 29.49 -26.46
N SER A 125 12.45 28.93 -27.58
CA SER A 125 11.93 27.71 -28.20
C SER A 125 12.18 26.42 -27.40
N GLU A 126 13.18 26.40 -26.51
CA GLU A 126 13.43 25.26 -25.62
C GLU A 126 12.53 25.33 -24.39
N ALA A 127 12.31 26.52 -23.83
CA ALA A 127 11.48 26.77 -22.65
C ALA A 127 9.99 26.44 -22.85
N GLU A 128 9.50 26.42 -24.10
CA GLU A 128 8.12 26.04 -24.43
C GLU A 128 7.86 24.52 -24.40
N ASN A 129 8.89 23.69 -24.25
CA ASN A 129 8.73 22.23 -24.24
C ASN A 129 8.15 21.70 -22.91
N HIS A 130 7.48 20.55 -22.98
CA HIS A 130 6.92 19.86 -21.83
C HIS A 130 8.02 19.50 -20.79
N ILE A 131 7.67 19.43 -19.50
CA ILE A 131 8.64 19.22 -18.41
C ILE A 131 9.58 18.02 -18.63
N ASN A 132 9.04 16.85 -18.98
CA ASN A 132 9.85 15.66 -19.31
C ASN A 132 10.84 15.90 -20.47
N CYS A 133 10.50 16.77 -21.43
CA CYS A 133 11.35 17.07 -22.59
C CYS A 133 12.51 17.99 -22.20
N ILE A 134 12.28 19.01 -21.35
CA ILE A 134 13.36 19.85 -20.84
C ILE A 134 14.25 19.13 -19.81
N GLU A 135 13.71 18.14 -19.07
CA GLU A 135 14.51 17.21 -18.24
C GLU A 135 15.45 16.35 -19.10
N LEU A 136 14.95 15.76 -20.18
CA LEU A 136 15.78 15.00 -21.12
C LEU A 136 16.78 15.88 -21.87
N LEU A 137 16.43 17.13 -22.19
CA LEU A 137 17.33 18.11 -22.81
C LEU A 137 18.43 18.55 -21.84
N ALA A 138 18.13 18.73 -20.55
CA ALA A 138 19.12 19.00 -19.50
C ALA A 138 20.12 17.85 -19.38
N ALA A 139 19.65 16.59 -19.39
CA ALA A 139 20.53 15.42 -19.41
C ALA A 139 21.40 15.36 -20.68
N LEU A 140 20.85 15.68 -21.86
CA LEU A 140 21.60 15.72 -23.12
C LEU A 140 22.69 16.81 -23.11
N PHE A 141 22.41 17.99 -22.55
CA PHE A 141 23.41 19.05 -22.40
C PHE A 141 24.46 18.71 -21.35
N ALA A 142 24.09 18.06 -20.24
CA ALA A 142 25.03 17.53 -19.27
C ALA A 142 26.05 16.57 -19.90
N LEU A 143 25.56 15.60 -20.70
CA LEU A 143 26.40 14.64 -21.42
C LEU A 143 27.36 15.32 -22.41
N LYS A 144 26.89 16.35 -23.14
CA LYS A 144 27.72 17.14 -24.08
C LYS A 144 28.78 17.96 -23.35
N CYS A 145 28.42 18.67 -22.29
CA CYS A 145 29.37 19.50 -21.52
C CYS A 145 30.50 18.69 -20.89
N PHE A 146 30.22 17.46 -20.44
CA PHE A 146 31.21 16.59 -19.80
C PHE A 146 31.79 15.50 -20.72
N GLN A 147 31.54 15.53 -22.03
CA GLN A 147 31.91 14.48 -22.99
C GLN A 147 33.40 14.04 -22.88
N SER A 148 34.31 15.00 -22.68
CA SER A 148 35.76 14.73 -22.51
C SER A 148 36.10 13.97 -21.22
N SER A 149 35.31 14.11 -20.16
CA SER A 149 35.48 13.43 -18.88
C SER A 149 34.77 12.07 -18.80
N LEU A 150 33.84 11.82 -19.72
CA LEU A 150 32.99 10.62 -19.77
C LEU A 150 33.47 9.54 -20.74
N SER A 151 34.39 9.86 -21.65
CA SER A 151 34.92 8.90 -22.63
C SER A 151 35.47 7.63 -21.95
N GLY A 152 34.96 6.47 -22.37
CA GLY A 152 35.40 5.16 -21.89
C GLY A 152 34.94 4.76 -20.48
N LYS A 153 33.93 5.42 -19.90
CA LYS A 153 33.45 5.15 -18.53
C LYS A 153 31.99 4.75 -18.47
N HIS A 154 31.64 3.89 -17.53
CA HIS A 154 30.28 3.42 -17.29
C HIS A 154 29.50 4.41 -16.42
N LEU A 155 28.40 4.96 -16.97
CA LEU A 155 27.67 6.11 -16.43
C LEU A 155 26.29 5.73 -15.86
N CYS A 156 25.94 6.26 -14.70
CA CYS A 156 24.53 6.39 -14.28
C CYS A 156 24.05 7.84 -14.42
N PRO A 157 23.23 8.18 -15.43
CA PRO A 157 22.58 9.48 -15.52
C PRO A 157 21.38 9.53 -14.58
N THR A 158 21.31 10.54 -13.71
CA THR A 158 20.18 10.74 -12.79
C THR A 158 19.58 12.14 -12.92
N SER A 159 18.30 12.21 -13.29
CA SER A 159 17.50 13.43 -13.15
C SER A 159 17.08 13.59 -11.69
N ALA A 160 17.56 14.63 -11.03
CA ALA A 160 17.44 14.80 -9.59
C ALA A 160 16.82 16.15 -9.20
N SER A 161 15.56 16.12 -8.77
CA SER A 161 14.98 17.24 -8.03
C SER A 161 15.77 17.45 -6.74
N LYS A 162 16.24 18.68 -6.51
CA LYS A 162 17.40 18.97 -5.64
C LYS A 162 17.24 18.52 -4.20
N ASN A 163 18.20 17.72 -3.74
CA ASN A 163 18.67 17.66 -2.36
C ASN A 163 20.21 17.66 -2.41
N HIS A 164 20.85 18.69 -1.86
CA HIS A 164 22.33 18.74 -1.74
C HIS A 164 22.81 17.97 -0.50
N PRO A 165 24.11 17.63 -0.40
CA PRO A 165 24.49 16.25 -0.12
C PRO A 165 24.57 15.89 1.38
N GLY A 166 24.11 14.67 1.68
CA GLY A 166 24.27 14.03 2.97
C GLY A 166 23.75 12.59 2.98
N GLN A 167 24.68 11.62 2.94
CA GLN A 167 24.48 10.18 3.18
C GLN A 167 23.65 9.36 2.16
N SER A 168 24.37 8.85 1.15
CA SER A 168 24.37 7.44 0.70
C SER A 168 23.06 6.74 0.29
N ASN A 169 22.96 6.52 -1.04
CA ASN A 169 22.48 5.31 -1.73
C ASN A 169 21.24 4.57 -1.18
N ARG A 170 20.12 4.68 -1.90
CA ARG A 170 19.41 3.51 -2.45
C ARG A 170 18.43 3.88 -3.56
N ASP A 171 18.34 3.00 -4.53
CA ASP A 171 17.82 3.21 -5.87
C ASP A 171 16.32 3.58 -5.90
N ASN A 172 15.98 4.68 -6.60
CA ASN A 172 14.59 4.98 -6.96
C ASN A 172 14.15 4.04 -8.08
N GLY A 173 13.59 2.89 -7.72
CA GLY A 173 13.10 1.90 -8.68
C GLY A 173 12.02 2.47 -9.60
N CYS A 174 12.33 2.55 -10.91
CA CYS A 174 11.38 2.94 -11.94
C CYS A 174 10.23 1.93 -12.09
N SER A 175 9.11 2.37 -12.67
CA SER A 175 7.87 1.59 -12.75
C SER A 175 7.89 0.51 -13.83
N ASN A 176 8.18 -0.73 -13.46
CA ASN A 176 8.02 -1.89 -14.36
C ASN A 176 6.64 -2.55 -14.25
N VAL A 177 5.93 -2.59 -15.38
CA VAL A 177 4.71 -3.38 -15.60
C VAL A 177 5.03 -4.56 -16.52
N ALA A 178 5.30 -5.73 -15.94
CA ALA A 178 5.24 -7.00 -16.66
C ALA A 178 5.06 -8.18 -15.69
N ASN A 179 4.09 -9.04 -16.00
CA ASN A 179 4.08 -10.46 -15.66
C ASN A 179 3.91 -11.18 -16.99
N THR A 180 4.81 -12.12 -17.33
CA THR A 180 4.53 -13.26 -18.22
C THR A 180 5.49 -14.39 -17.84
N ILE A 181 5.05 -15.64 -17.97
CA ILE A 181 5.84 -16.85 -17.75
C ILE A 181 6.17 -17.44 -19.11
N MET A 182 7.42 -17.91 -19.29
CA MET A 182 7.78 -18.86 -20.35
C MET A 182 8.56 -20.03 -19.74
N VAL A 183 8.47 -21.19 -20.37
CA VAL A 183 9.04 -22.48 -19.94
C VAL A 183 10.06 -22.98 -21.00
N PRO A 184 10.87 -24.03 -20.74
CA PRO A 184 12.19 -24.17 -21.36
C PRO A 184 12.17 -24.92 -22.69
N ASN A 185 13.30 -24.86 -23.40
CA ASN A 185 13.74 -25.95 -24.28
C ASN A 185 14.97 -26.64 -23.67
N SER A 186 15.09 -27.93 -23.94
CA SER A 186 16.13 -28.82 -23.44
C SER A 186 17.16 -29.16 -24.51
N ASP A 187 18.40 -29.43 -24.11
CA ASP A 187 19.25 -30.43 -24.78
C ASP A 187 20.25 -31.04 -23.78
N VAL A 188 20.72 -32.27 -24.06
CA VAL A 188 21.56 -33.10 -23.17
C VAL A 188 22.55 -33.91 -24.03
N PRO A 189 23.85 -33.95 -23.69
CA PRO A 189 24.45 -35.19 -23.17
C PRO A 189 25.28 -34.93 -21.89
N SER A 190 25.13 -35.68 -20.78
CA SER A 190 25.55 -37.07 -20.54
C SER A 190 27.03 -37.25 -20.16
N CYS A 191 27.29 -37.68 -18.91
CA CYS A 191 28.39 -38.60 -18.57
C CYS A 191 28.18 -39.24 -17.18
N SER A 192 28.88 -40.35 -16.92
CA SER A 192 28.74 -41.26 -15.76
C SER A 192 29.59 -40.80 -14.53
N SER A 193 29.62 -41.42 -13.33
CA SER A 193 29.53 -42.86 -13.00
C SER A 193 29.16 -43.20 -11.54
N THR A 194 28.47 -44.34 -11.37
CA THR A 194 28.60 -45.39 -10.31
C THR A 194 28.69 -45.06 -8.80
N ASN A 195 27.71 -45.61 -8.06
CA ASN A 195 27.82 -46.47 -6.86
C ASN A 195 28.54 -45.98 -5.58
N HIS A 196 27.86 -46.05 -4.42
CA HIS A 196 28.00 -47.20 -3.50
C HIS A 196 26.97 -47.20 -2.33
N SER A 197 26.75 -48.39 -1.77
CA SER A 197 26.04 -48.77 -0.52
C SER A 197 26.74 -50.06 -0.02
N PRO A 198 26.44 -50.73 1.13
CA PRO A 198 25.30 -50.67 2.07
C PRO A 198 25.82 -50.60 3.56
N PRO A 199 25.27 -51.25 4.64
CA PRO A 199 23.99 -51.91 4.90
C PRO A 199 23.24 -51.50 6.20
N VAL A 200 22.17 -52.26 6.52
CA VAL A 200 21.25 -52.13 7.67
C VAL A 200 21.50 -53.27 8.69
N GLN A 201 21.11 -53.10 9.96
CA GLN A 201 20.76 -54.21 10.87
C GLN A 201 19.69 -53.80 11.90
N GLU A 202 19.13 -54.78 12.63
CA GLU A 202 17.72 -54.77 13.11
C GLU A 202 17.52 -54.78 14.65
N SER A 203 16.24 -54.91 15.04
CA SER A 203 15.55 -55.02 16.35
C SER A 203 16.24 -55.81 17.49
N THR A 204 15.84 -55.73 18.78
CA THR A 204 14.50 -55.50 19.41
C THR A 204 14.69 -54.82 20.82
N GLU A 205 13.82 -54.73 21.84
CA GLU A 205 12.50 -55.33 22.17
C GLU A 205 11.51 -54.32 22.85
N SER A 206 10.96 -54.56 24.05
CA SER A 206 9.78 -53.81 24.57
C SER A 206 9.55 -53.82 26.11
N SER A 207 8.49 -53.09 26.52
CA SER A 207 7.86 -52.99 27.86
C SER A 207 8.47 -51.95 28.85
N CYS A 208 7.74 -51.13 29.66
CA CYS A 208 6.29 -50.97 29.90
C CYS A 208 5.83 -49.48 30.02
N ILE A 209 4.67 -49.18 29.40
CA ILE A 209 3.49 -48.38 29.83
C ILE A 209 3.53 -47.71 31.26
N SER A 210 2.94 -46.54 31.57
CA SER A 210 2.54 -45.30 30.82
C SER A 210 1.96 -44.23 31.80
N ARG A 211 1.92 -42.95 31.37
CA ARG A 211 1.05 -41.79 31.76
C ARG A 211 1.87 -40.49 31.77
N GLY A 212 1.56 -39.43 31.03
CA GLY A 212 0.47 -39.22 30.07
C GLY A 212 0.38 -37.76 29.64
N LYS A 213 1.39 -37.23 28.94
CA LYS A 213 1.36 -35.85 28.39
C LYS A 213 0.50 -35.81 27.11
N PRO A 214 -0.26 -34.73 26.83
CA PRO A 214 -0.89 -34.53 25.53
C PRO A 214 0.20 -34.42 24.46
N SER A 215 0.18 -35.32 23.47
CA SER A 215 1.16 -35.31 22.39
C SER A 215 0.82 -34.26 21.34
N THR A 216 1.85 -33.86 20.58
CA THR A 216 1.79 -32.92 19.47
C THR A 216 0.69 -33.30 18.48
N ALA A 217 -0.15 -32.32 18.11
CA ALA A 217 -1.30 -32.57 17.23
C ALA A 217 -0.89 -33.11 15.85
N GLN A 218 -1.72 -34.00 15.30
CA GLN A 218 -1.70 -34.38 13.89
C GLN A 218 -1.78 -33.11 13.02
N LYS A 219 -0.99 -33.04 11.94
CA LYS A 219 -1.14 -32.00 10.94
C LYS A 219 -2.35 -32.31 10.07
N ASP A 220 -3.47 -31.71 10.44
CA ASP A 220 -4.74 -31.70 9.72
C ASP A 220 -4.55 -31.50 8.20
N GLU A 221 -4.98 -32.50 7.42
CA GLU A 221 -4.90 -32.50 5.96
C GLU A 221 -5.81 -31.43 5.32
N SER A 222 -6.82 -30.94 6.06
CA SER A 222 -7.80 -29.94 5.58
C SER A 222 -7.31 -28.47 5.61
N SER A 223 -5.99 -28.26 5.60
CA SER A 223 -5.42 -26.91 5.54
C SER A 223 -5.58 -26.26 4.15
N TYR A 224 -5.80 -24.95 4.13
CA TYR A 224 -5.91 -24.15 2.91
C TYR A 224 -4.67 -24.28 2.01
N LEU A 225 -3.48 -24.40 2.60
CA LEU A 225 -2.26 -24.63 1.84
C LEU A 225 -2.06 -26.11 1.43
N SER A 226 -2.77 -27.09 1.98
CA SER A 226 -2.81 -28.43 1.36
C SER A 226 -3.75 -28.43 0.15
N THR A 227 -4.94 -27.79 0.23
CA THR A 227 -5.83 -27.64 -0.93
C THR A 227 -5.13 -26.93 -2.10
N ILE A 228 -4.44 -25.81 -1.85
CA ILE A 228 -3.67 -25.10 -2.89
C ILE A 228 -2.52 -25.96 -3.44
N ARG A 229 -1.83 -26.76 -2.60
CA ARG A 229 -0.76 -27.66 -3.08
C ARG A 229 -1.32 -28.77 -3.96
N GLN A 230 -2.36 -29.46 -3.52
CA GLN A 230 -3.03 -30.53 -4.25
C GLN A 230 -3.50 -30.08 -5.64
N GLN A 231 -4.01 -28.84 -5.76
CA GLN A 231 -4.35 -28.25 -7.05
C GLN A 231 -3.12 -28.05 -7.95
N LEU A 232 -2.02 -27.50 -7.41
CA LEU A 232 -0.78 -27.29 -8.15
C LEU A 232 -0.09 -28.61 -8.54
N GLU A 233 -0.22 -29.65 -7.71
CA GLU A 233 0.22 -31.03 -7.98
C GLU A 233 -0.59 -31.64 -9.14
N GLY A 234 -1.90 -31.37 -9.18
CA GLY A 234 -2.78 -31.71 -10.31
C GLY A 234 -2.43 -31.00 -11.64
N LEU A 235 -1.63 -29.94 -11.60
CA LEU A 235 -1.06 -29.28 -12.80
C LEU A 235 0.31 -29.85 -13.21
N GLY A 236 0.77 -30.94 -12.58
CA GLY A 236 2.08 -31.55 -12.86
C GLY A 236 3.28 -30.75 -12.36
N LEU A 237 3.07 -29.76 -11.48
CA LEU A 237 4.16 -28.94 -10.96
C LEU A 237 5.00 -29.72 -9.95
N THR A 238 6.33 -29.53 -9.96
CA THR A 238 7.22 -30.20 -9.00
C THR A 238 7.05 -29.64 -7.58
N SER A 239 7.29 -30.46 -6.56
CA SER A 239 7.21 -30.06 -5.14
C SER A 239 8.09 -28.84 -4.81
N ARG A 240 9.20 -28.64 -5.55
CA ARG A 240 10.07 -27.46 -5.46
C ARG A 240 9.34 -26.20 -5.95
N SER A 241 8.73 -26.24 -7.14
CA SER A 241 7.95 -25.13 -7.69
C SER A 241 6.74 -24.82 -6.80
N ILE A 242 6.03 -25.85 -6.35
CA ILE A 242 4.90 -25.77 -5.42
C ILE A 242 5.30 -25.08 -4.11
N ALA A 243 6.44 -25.41 -3.52
CA ALA A 243 6.93 -24.78 -2.29
C ALA A 243 7.19 -23.27 -2.46
N VAL A 244 7.76 -22.86 -3.61
CA VAL A 244 7.99 -21.45 -3.94
C VAL A 244 6.67 -20.71 -4.16
N ILE A 245 5.74 -21.28 -4.93
CA ILE A 245 4.42 -20.70 -5.20
C ILE A 245 3.62 -20.56 -3.89
N ALA A 246 3.59 -21.61 -3.05
CA ALA A 246 2.91 -21.61 -1.76
C ALA A 246 3.45 -20.55 -0.77
N ALA A 247 4.72 -20.16 -0.89
CA ALA A 247 5.32 -19.12 -0.04
C ALA A 247 4.79 -17.70 -0.32
N SER A 248 4.04 -17.48 -1.41
CA SER A 248 3.41 -16.20 -1.72
C SER A 248 2.24 -15.85 -0.77
N TRP A 249 1.50 -16.84 -0.27
CA TRP A 249 0.43 -16.65 0.71
C TRP A 249 1.02 -16.49 2.13
N ARG A 250 1.09 -15.23 2.59
CA ARG A 250 1.51 -14.92 3.97
C ARG A 250 0.60 -15.61 4.99
N GLU A 251 1.19 -16.12 6.08
CA GLU A 251 0.52 -16.79 7.21
C GLU A 251 -0.82 -16.15 7.59
N GLY A 252 -0.86 -14.83 7.78
CA GLY A 252 -2.08 -14.11 8.16
C GLY A 252 -3.21 -14.14 7.12
N THR A 253 -2.89 -14.24 5.83
CA THR A 253 -3.87 -14.45 4.75
C THR A 253 -4.37 -15.90 4.79
N THR A 254 -3.45 -16.86 4.89
CA THR A 254 -3.76 -18.30 5.00
C THR A 254 -4.70 -18.59 6.18
N SER A 255 -4.38 -18.09 7.38
CA SER A 255 -5.25 -18.25 8.56
C SER A 255 -6.63 -17.60 8.38
N GLN A 256 -6.69 -16.45 7.69
CA GLN A 256 -7.95 -15.77 7.43
C GLN A 256 -8.79 -16.55 6.40
N TYR A 257 -8.16 -17.12 5.36
CA TYR A 257 -8.82 -17.88 4.30
C TYR A 257 -9.28 -19.27 4.77
N GLN A 258 -8.51 -19.96 5.64
CA GLN A 258 -8.90 -21.23 6.29
C GLN A 258 -10.33 -21.17 6.85
N THR A 259 -10.65 -20.06 7.53
CA THR A 259 -11.95 -19.85 8.19
C THR A 259 -13.13 -19.83 7.21
N TYR A 260 -12.90 -19.47 5.95
CA TYR A 260 -13.92 -19.47 4.89
C TYR A 260 -13.86 -20.73 4.04
N LEU A 261 -12.69 -21.34 3.85
CA LEU A 261 -12.56 -22.65 3.21
C LEU A 261 -13.31 -23.73 4.01
N GLN A 262 -13.17 -23.75 5.34
CA GLN A 262 -13.94 -24.68 6.18
C GLN A 262 -15.46 -24.47 6.06
N LYS A 263 -15.92 -23.21 5.91
CA LYS A 263 -17.33 -22.90 5.67
C LYS A 263 -17.81 -23.29 4.26
N TRP A 264 -16.93 -23.19 3.27
CA TRP A 264 -17.17 -23.61 1.89
C TRP A 264 -17.31 -25.14 1.80
N LEU A 265 -16.36 -25.87 2.39
CA LEU A 265 -16.42 -27.33 2.51
C LEU A 265 -17.69 -27.79 3.24
N GLU A 266 -18.03 -27.18 4.38
CA GLU A 266 -19.26 -27.49 5.12
C GLU A 266 -20.54 -27.31 4.27
N PHE A 267 -20.59 -26.24 3.47
CA PHE A 267 -21.71 -25.93 2.58
C PHE A 267 -21.83 -26.90 1.38
N PHE A 268 -20.75 -27.61 1.03
CA PHE A 268 -20.73 -28.62 -0.03
C PHE A 268 -20.94 -30.06 0.46
N LYS A 269 -20.79 -30.36 1.77
CA LYS A 269 -21.00 -31.73 2.32
C LYS A 269 -22.34 -32.39 1.95
N GLN A 270 -23.36 -31.58 1.66
CA GLN A 270 -24.72 -32.04 1.32
C GLN A 270 -25.10 -31.75 -0.15
N LYS A 271 -24.13 -31.39 -1.00
CA LYS A 271 -24.38 -31.00 -2.41
C LYS A 271 -23.51 -31.87 -3.33
N HIS A 272 -24.15 -32.59 -4.25
CA HIS A 272 -23.49 -33.54 -5.17
C HIS A 272 -22.79 -32.83 -6.34
N CYS A 273 -21.77 -32.04 -6.04
CA CYS A 273 -21.02 -31.24 -7.02
C CYS A 273 -19.58 -30.99 -6.55
N ASP A 274 -18.67 -30.79 -7.50
CA ASP A 274 -17.26 -30.50 -7.19
C ASP A 274 -17.10 -29.16 -6.45
N VAL A 275 -16.33 -29.21 -5.36
CA VAL A 275 -15.92 -28.10 -4.49
C VAL A 275 -14.98 -27.13 -5.22
N LEU A 276 -14.22 -27.63 -6.20
CA LEU A 276 -13.18 -26.89 -6.93
C LEU A 276 -13.65 -26.42 -8.32
N SER A 277 -14.70 -27.03 -8.86
CA SER A 277 -15.42 -26.62 -10.08
C SER A 277 -16.93 -26.41 -9.83
N PRO A 278 -17.31 -25.47 -8.94
CA PRO A 278 -18.70 -25.23 -8.55
C PRO A 278 -19.50 -24.46 -9.61
N PRO A 279 -20.79 -24.75 -9.81
CA PRO A 279 -21.67 -23.90 -10.61
C PRO A 279 -21.75 -22.46 -10.04
N LEU A 280 -21.61 -21.46 -10.89
CA LEU A 280 -21.65 -20.04 -10.51
C LEU A 280 -22.85 -19.64 -9.61
N PRO A 281 -24.10 -20.11 -9.84
CA PRO A 281 -25.22 -19.83 -8.93
C PRO A 281 -24.97 -20.32 -7.50
N LEU A 282 -24.35 -21.51 -7.35
CA LEU A 282 -24.06 -22.11 -6.05
C LEU A 282 -22.93 -21.35 -5.30
N THR A 283 -21.97 -20.80 -6.03
CA THR A 283 -20.91 -19.95 -5.46
C THR A 283 -21.46 -18.60 -4.98
N LEU A 284 -22.52 -18.08 -5.61
CA LEU A 284 -23.26 -16.88 -5.15
C LEU A 284 -24.24 -17.20 -4.00
N ASP A 285 -24.88 -18.36 -4.01
CA ASP A 285 -25.70 -18.91 -2.91
C ASP A 285 -24.88 -18.98 -1.61
N PHE A 286 -23.65 -19.50 -1.67
CA PHE A 286 -22.71 -19.49 -0.54
C PHE A 286 -22.49 -18.08 0.05
N LEU A 287 -22.19 -17.08 -0.78
CA LEU A 287 -21.97 -15.71 -0.30
C LEU A 287 -23.25 -15.06 0.25
N SER A 288 -24.42 -15.49 -0.24
CA SER A 288 -25.75 -15.07 0.25
C SER A 288 -26.02 -15.66 1.63
N MET A 289 -25.78 -16.96 1.82
CA MET A 289 -25.82 -17.64 3.12
C MET A 289 -24.86 -17.02 4.15
N LEU A 290 -23.68 -16.54 3.74
CA LEU A 290 -22.81 -15.75 4.63
C LEU A 290 -23.45 -14.40 5.01
N TYR A 291 -24.07 -13.69 4.07
CA TYR A 291 -24.77 -12.42 4.33
C TYR A 291 -25.96 -12.58 5.29
N GLU A 292 -26.77 -13.62 5.10
CA GLU A 292 -27.93 -13.97 5.94
C GLU A 292 -27.50 -14.25 7.37
N LYS A 293 -26.39 -14.99 7.57
CA LYS A 293 -25.76 -15.23 8.88
C LYS A 293 -25.13 -13.98 9.53
N GLY A 294 -25.47 -12.79 9.05
CA GLY A 294 -25.11 -11.50 9.65
C GLY A 294 -23.69 -11.01 9.34
N LEU A 295 -22.94 -11.68 8.45
CA LEU A 295 -21.54 -11.33 8.21
C LEU A 295 -21.41 -9.95 7.52
N SER A 296 -20.26 -9.32 7.74
CA SER A 296 -19.97 -7.98 7.20
C SER A 296 -19.56 -8.00 5.73
N TYR A 297 -19.71 -6.88 5.04
CA TYR A 297 -19.23 -6.72 3.66
C TYR A 297 -17.76 -7.13 3.48
N SER A 298 -16.86 -6.71 4.38
CA SER A 298 -15.43 -7.04 4.28
C SER A 298 -15.14 -8.50 4.63
N THR A 299 -15.96 -9.12 5.48
CA THR A 299 -15.96 -10.57 5.72
C THR A 299 -16.32 -11.33 4.44
N ILE A 300 -17.40 -10.94 3.75
CA ILE A 300 -17.86 -11.62 2.53
C ILE A 300 -16.91 -11.37 1.36
N ASN A 301 -16.33 -10.16 1.27
CA ASN A 301 -15.24 -9.85 0.33
C ASN A 301 -14.01 -10.74 0.60
N THR A 302 -13.71 -11.08 1.86
CA THR A 302 -12.62 -12.02 2.18
C THR A 302 -12.93 -13.42 1.66
N ALA A 303 -14.17 -13.91 1.86
CA ALA A 303 -14.61 -15.19 1.31
C ALA A 303 -14.55 -15.20 -0.23
N THR A 304 -14.96 -14.10 -0.87
CA THR A 304 -14.84 -13.88 -2.32
C THR A 304 -13.37 -13.94 -2.80
N SER A 305 -12.44 -13.35 -2.05
CA SER A 305 -11.01 -13.39 -2.36
C SER A 305 -10.36 -14.76 -2.08
N MET A 306 -10.90 -15.53 -1.12
CA MET A 306 -10.53 -16.93 -0.89
C MET A 306 -10.99 -17.81 -2.07
N LEU A 307 -12.26 -17.72 -2.45
CA LEU A 307 -12.83 -18.40 -3.63
C LEU A 307 -12.04 -18.07 -4.91
N SER A 308 -11.72 -16.79 -5.11
CA SER A 308 -10.87 -16.37 -6.25
C SER A 308 -9.53 -17.10 -6.29
N SER A 309 -8.94 -17.41 -5.12
CA SER A 309 -7.63 -18.05 -5.03
C SER A 309 -7.66 -19.58 -5.11
N ILE A 310 -8.80 -20.24 -4.85
CA ILE A 310 -8.95 -21.71 -5.01
C ILE A 310 -9.65 -22.09 -6.32
N LEU A 311 -10.45 -21.21 -6.93
CA LEU A 311 -11.15 -21.51 -8.17
C LEU A 311 -10.33 -21.11 -9.42
N GLN A 312 -9.37 -20.20 -9.30
CA GLN A 312 -8.51 -19.78 -10.43
C GLN A 312 -7.40 -20.79 -10.77
N LEU A 313 -7.00 -21.67 -9.84
CA LEU A 313 -5.93 -22.65 -10.11
C LEU A 313 -6.40 -23.82 -10.99
N ASN A 314 -7.71 -23.96 -11.21
CA ASN A 314 -8.23 -24.74 -12.33
C ASN A 314 -8.04 -23.91 -13.62
N VAL A 315 -7.04 -24.31 -14.41
CA VAL A 315 -6.46 -23.57 -15.56
C VAL A 315 -7.46 -23.17 -16.67
N ASN A 316 -8.68 -23.70 -16.63
CA ASN A 316 -9.73 -23.46 -17.63
C ASN A 316 -10.49 -22.13 -17.48
N SER A 317 -10.18 -21.28 -16.49
CA SER A 317 -10.75 -19.93 -16.36
C SER A 317 -9.69 -18.83 -16.41
N SER A 318 -9.70 -18.03 -17.49
CA SER A 318 -8.84 -16.84 -17.63
C SER A 318 -9.17 -15.71 -16.65
N ILE A 319 -10.29 -15.80 -15.91
CA ILE A 319 -10.79 -14.76 -15.01
C ILE A 319 -10.98 -15.33 -13.58
N PRO A 320 -10.39 -14.72 -12.53
CA PRO A 320 -10.65 -15.13 -11.15
C PRO A 320 -12.11 -14.88 -10.75
N PHE A 321 -12.69 -15.75 -9.91
CA PHE A 321 -14.11 -15.67 -9.50
C PHE A 321 -14.55 -14.24 -9.08
N GLY A 322 -13.77 -13.56 -8.22
CA GLY A 322 -14.08 -12.21 -7.74
C GLY A 322 -14.02 -11.10 -8.79
N GLN A 323 -13.51 -11.38 -9.99
CA GLN A 323 -13.45 -10.46 -11.13
C GLN A 323 -14.55 -10.72 -12.18
N LEU A 324 -15.26 -11.86 -12.10
CA LEU A 324 -16.42 -12.13 -12.96
C LEU A 324 -17.46 -11.00 -12.79
N PRO A 325 -17.98 -10.36 -13.87
CA PRO A 325 -18.77 -9.12 -13.76
C PRO A 325 -19.98 -9.15 -12.81
N ILE A 326 -20.58 -10.33 -12.59
CA ILE A 326 -21.67 -10.53 -11.64
C ILE A 326 -21.24 -10.38 -10.18
N VAL A 327 -19.99 -10.66 -9.82
CA VAL A 327 -19.51 -10.64 -8.42
C VAL A 327 -19.34 -9.20 -7.90
N PRO A 328 -18.72 -8.25 -8.63
CA PRO A 328 -18.79 -6.82 -8.27
C PRO A 328 -20.22 -6.28 -8.21
N ARG A 329 -21.14 -6.78 -9.07
CA ARG A 329 -22.56 -6.41 -9.03
C ARG A 329 -23.26 -6.95 -7.77
N PHE A 330 -22.97 -8.19 -7.38
CA PHE A 330 -23.44 -8.83 -6.15
C PHE A 330 -22.92 -8.10 -4.90
N MET A 331 -21.62 -7.83 -4.82
CA MET A 331 -21.02 -7.04 -3.73
C MET A 331 -21.63 -5.63 -3.64
N LYS A 332 -21.87 -4.95 -4.78
CA LYS A 332 -22.61 -3.67 -4.81
C LYS A 332 -24.05 -3.80 -4.27
N GLY A 333 -24.70 -4.94 -4.51
CA GLY A 333 -25.98 -5.31 -3.89
C GLY A 333 -25.86 -5.43 -2.37
N LEU A 334 -24.90 -6.22 -1.87
CA LEU A 334 -24.66 -6.36 -0.43
C LEU A 334 -24.38 -5.02 0.27
N PHE A 335 -23.62 -4.12 -0.36
CA PHE A 335 -23.40 -2.77 0.16
C PHE A 335 -24.70 -1.94 0.22
N LYS A 336 -25.62 -2.11 -0.73
CA LYS A 336 -26.92 -1.42 -0.72
C LYS A 336 -27.88 -1.98 0.33
N LEU A 337 -27.83 -3.29 0.60
CA LEU A 337 -28.64 -3.96 1.63
C LEU A 337 -28.08 -3.78 3.05
N ARG A 338 -26.75 -3.68 3.22
CA ARG A 338 -26.07 -3.49 4.52
C ARG A 338 -24.81 -2.60 4.34
N PRO A 339 -24.95 -1.27 4.36
CA PRO A 339 -23.86 -0.33 4.08
C PRO A 339 -22.60 -0.52 4.92
N ALA A 340 -21.46 -0.64 4.24
CA ALA A 340 -20.15 -0.83 4.86
C ALA A 340 -19.46 0.53 5.08
N LEU A 341 -19.80 1.21 6.17
CA LEU A 341 -19.28 2.54 6.48
C LEU A 341 -17.94 2.52 7.25
N PRO A 342 -17.07 3.54 7.10
CA PRO A 342 -15.85 3.66 7.90
C PRO A 342 -16.13 3.70 9.41
N ARG A 343 -15.33 2.97 10.19
CA ARG A 343 -15.46 2.90 11.67
C ARG A 343 -15.28 4.26 12.36
N TYR A 344 -14.42 5.12 11.79
CA TYR A 344 -14.06 6.42 12.36
C TYR A 344 -14.42 7.51 11.35
N LYS A 345 -15.16 8.52 11.81
CA LYS A 345 -15.38 9.80 11.10
C LYS A 345 -14.41 10.84 11.67
N SER A 346 -14.49 11.09 12.98
CA SER A 346 -13.50 11.82 13.77
C SER A 346 -12.51 10.87 14.48
N ILE A 347 -11.38 11.41 14.94
CA ILE A 347 -10.45 10.74 15.86
C ILE A 347 -10.65 11.23 17.31
N TRP A 348 -9.71 10.94 18.21
CA TRP A 348 -9.64 11.47 19.57
C TRP A 348 -8.45 12.42 19.70
N ASP A 349 -8.58 13.48 20.48
CA ASP A 349 -7.52 14.47 20.69
C ASP A 349 -6.31 13.85 21.44
N LEU A 350 -5.14 14.03 20.84
CA LEU A 350 -3.86 13.54 21.33
C LEU A 350 -3.49 14.14 22.71
N ASN A 351 -3.88 15.40 22.97
CA ASN A 351 -3.51 16.10 24.21
C ASN A 351 -4.11 15.44 25.46
N ILE A 352 -5.29 14.83 25.37
CA ILE A 352 -5.92 14.09 26.47
C ILE A 352 -4.98 13.00 27.03
N VAL A 353 -4.36 12.19 26.15
CA VAL A 353 -3.45 11.11 26.58
C VAL A 353 -2.08 11.65 27.00
N VAL A 354 -1.60 12.73 26.40
CA VAL A 354 -0.37 13.41 26.81
C VAL A 354 -0.52 14.00 28.22
N ASN A 355 -1.62 14.67 28.51
CA ASN A 355 -1.91 15.25 29.82
C ASN A 355 -2.16 14.17 30.88
N TYR A 356 -2.83 13.06 30.52
CA TYR A 356 -2.87 11.86 31.37
C TYR A 356 -1.46 11.35 31.73
N PHE A 357 -0.50 11.35 30.80
CA PHE A 357 0.89 10.95 31.10
C PHE A 357 1.68 11.98 31.92
N ARG A 358 1.40 13.28 31.78
CA ARG A 358 1.96 14.35 32.63
C ARG A 358 1.45 14.27 34.08
N GLY A 359 0.20 13.83 34.27
CA GLY A 359 -0.37 13.52 35.58
C GLY A 359 0.22 12.27 36.26
N ARG A 360 1.16 11.54 35.64
CA ARG A 360 1.78 10.34 36.20
C ARG A 360 3.21 10.60 36.73
N PRO A 361 3.72 9.73 37.61
CA PRO A 361 5.12 9.72 38.05
C PRO A 361 6.14 9.60 36.89
N VAL A 362 7.42 9.87 37.19
CA VAL A 362 8.52 9.61 36.24
C VAL A 362 8.85 8.10 36.18
N ALA A 363 9.57 7.67 35.14
CA ALA A 363 9.77 6.24 34.85
C ALA A 363 10.24 5.36 36.04
N PRO A 364 11.16 5.82 36.93
CA PRO A 364 11.56 5.05 38.11
C PRO A 364 10.46 4.83 39.17
N GLU A 365 9.45 5.70 39.23
CA GLU A 365 8.38 5.65 40.24
C GLU A 365 7.16 4.83 39.79
N LEU A 366 7.02 4.57 38.47
CA LEU A 366 5.94 3.76 37.92
C LEU A 366 6.07 2.28 38.31
N SER A 367 4.95 1.56 38.46
CA SER A 367 4.99 0.10 38.51
C SER A 367 5.49 -0.50 37.17
N LEU A 368 6.01 -1.73 37.18
CA LEU A 368 6.40 -2.42 35.93
C LEU A 368 5.24 -2.47 34.92
N LYS A 369 4.00 -2.65 35.40
CA LYS A 369 2.79 -2.63 34.58
C LYS A 369 2.61 -1.27 33.89
N GLU A 370 2.61 -0.18 34.65
CA GLU A 370 2.41 1.17 34.11
C GLU A 370 3.54 1.60 33.17
N LEU A 371 4.79 1.31 33.54
CA LEU A 371 5.96 1.54 32.69
C LEU A 371 5.84 0.79 31.36
N THR A 372 5.45 -0.48 31.38
CA THR A 372 5.22 -1.30 30.17
C THR A 372 4.11 -0.71 29.30
N LEU A 373 2.97 -0.35 29.91
CA LEU A 373 1.81 0.23 29.19
C LEU A 373 2.17 1.58 28.56
N LYS A 374 2.84 2.46 29.30
CA LYS A 374 3.27 3.80 28.87
C LYS A 374 4.31 3.72 27.75
N LEU A 375 5.35 2.90 27.91
CA LEU A 375 6.35 2.66 26.86
C LEU A 375 5.70 2.07 25.60
N THR A 376 4.82 1.08 25.73
CA THR A 376 4.11 0.48 24.59
C THR A 376 3.26 1.51 23.86
N PHE A 377 2.60 2.42 24.57
CA PHE A 377 1.81 3.48 23.93
C PHE A 377 2.69 4.50 23.23
N LEU A 378 3.76 4.98 23.86
CA LEU A 378 4.72 5.92 23.25
C LEU A 378 5.35 5.32 21.99
N LEU A 379 5.71 4.02 21.99
CA LEU A 379 6.17 3.30 20.79
C LEU A 379 5.15 3.37 19.64
N ASN A 380 3.86 3.15 19.89
CA ASN A 380 2.82 3.17 18.85
C ASN A 380 2.46 4.61 18.42
N LEU A 381 2.55 5.58 19.34
CA LEU A 381 2.21 6.99 19.11
C LEU A 381 3.29 7.69 18.28
N LEU A 382 4.53 7.70 18.79
CA LEU A 382 5.63 8.51 18.27
C LEU A 382 6.20 8.00 16.94
N SER A 383 6.09 6.69 16.67
CA SER A 383 6.47 6.11 15.37
C SER A 383 5.32 6.08 14.35
N GLY A 384 4.07 6.30 14.81
CA GLY A 384 2.86 6.04 14.02
C GLY A 384 2.73 4.60 13.51
N GLN A 385 3.51 3.62 13.99
CA GLN A 385 3.58 2.29 13.38
C GLN A 385 2.41 1.36 13.74
N ARG A 386 2.34 0.23 13.03
CA ARG A 386 1.37 -0.85 13.31
C ARG A 386 1.86 -1.68 14.50
N CYS A 387 0.95 -2.20 15.32
CA CYS A 387 1.30 -3.08 16.44
C CYS A 387 2.05 -4.37 16.00
N GLN A 388 1.98 -4.75 14.72
CA GLN A 388 2.85 -5.78 14.13
C GLN A 388 4.31 -5.32 14.08
N THR A 389 4.60 -4.10 13.60
CA THR A 389 5.94 -3.51 13.60
C THR A 389 6.51 -3.47 15.03
N ILE A 390 5.70 -3.01 15.99
CA ILE A 390 6.12 -2.90 17.41
C ILE A 390 6.42 -4.28 18.04
N LYS A 391 5.78 -5.36 17.55
CA LYS A 391 6.03 -6.76 17.97
C LYS A 391 7.37 -7.32 17.45
N TYR A 392 7.99 -6.68 16.46
CA TYR A 392 9.29 -7.07 15.90
C TYR A 392 10.46 -6.23 16.41
N LEU A 393 10.22 -5.27 17.30
CA LEU A 393 11.31 -4.54 17.95
C LEU A 393 12.11 -5.51 18.83
N ASN A 394 13.43 -5.48 18.68
CA ASN A 394 14.37 -6.46 19.20
C ASN A 394 15.54 -5.71 19.87
N THR A 395 16.02 -6.21 21.01
CA THR A 395 17.15 -5.60 21.74
C THR A 395 18.50 -5.75 21.05
N ASP A 396 18.66 -6.78 20.21
CA ASP A 396 19.90 -7.02 19.46
C ASP A 396 20.02 -6.09 18.25
N ASN A 397 18.87 -5.70 17.67
CA ASN A 397 18.79 -4.80 16.51
C ASN A 397 18.46 -3.37 16.95
N MET A 398 19.05 -2.92 18.05
CA MET A 398 18.76 -1.64 18.69
C MET A 398 20.06 -0.91 19.05
N GLU A 399 20.26 0.27 18.47
CA GLU A 399 21.24 1.24 18.95
C GLU A 399 20.58 2.08 20.04
N LEU A 400 21.15 2.14 21.24
CA LEU A 400 20.64 2.98 22.34
C LEU A 400 21.78 3.79 22.95
N THR A 401 21.63 5.11 22.95
CA THR A 401 22.54 6.05 23.61
C THR A 401 21.82 6.79 24.74
N THR A 402 22.47 7.81 25.32
CA THR A 402 21.87 8.82 26.19
C THR A 402 20.76 9.63 25.50
N ASP A 403 20.92 9.90 24.20
CA ASP A 403 20.19 10.95 23.49
C ASP A 403 19.25 10.43 22.39
N LYS A 404 19.50 9.21 21.88
CA LYS A 404 18.65 8.58 20.86
C LYS A 404 18.56 7.07 21.01
N CYS A 405 17.55 6.50 20.36
CA CYS A 405 17.42 5.06 20.16
C CYS A 405 16.96 4.79 18.73
N ILE A 406 17.64 3.89 18.03
CA ILE A 406 17.30 3.47 16.66
C ILE A 406 17.02 1.97 16.67
N PHE A 407 15.87 1.55 16.15
CA PHE A 407 15.52 0.14 15.95
C PHE A 407 15.60 -0.24 14.47
N HIS A 408 16.45 -1.22 14.15
CA HIS A 408 16.55 -1.81 12.82
C HIS A 408 15.58 -2.98 12.68
N ILE A 409 14.58 -2.83 11.81
CA ILE A 409 13.57 -3.88 11.59
C ILE A 409 14.06 -4.79 10.46
N THR A 410 14.38 -6.03 10.77
CA THR A 410 14.78 -7.07 9.80
C THR A 410 13.62 -7.99 9.40
N ASP A 411 12.57 -8.09 10.22
CA ASP A 411 11.36 -8.86 9.95
C ASP A 411 10.51 -8.31 8.80
N LYS A 412 10.00 -9.20 7.94
CA LYS A 412 9.10 -8.86 6.82
C LYS A 412 7.71 -8.40 7.31
N VAL A 413 7.55 -7.10 7.53
CA VAL A 413 6.27 -6.47 7.91
C VAL A 413 5.26 -6.41 6.75
N LYS A 414 4.01 -6.01 7.02
CA LYS A 414 2.97 -5.80 5.98
C LYS A 414 3.37 -4.74 4.93
N GLN A 415 4.25 -3.80 5.28
CA GLN A 415 4.80 -2.82 4.34
C GLN A 415 5.90 -3.38 3.41
N THR A 416 6.59 -4.45 3.80
CA THR A 416 7.72 -5.01 3.04
C THR A 416 7.27 -5.58 1.69
N ARG A 417 7.96 -5.18 0.62
CA ARG A 417 7.76 -5.57 -0.80
C ARG A 417 9.13 -5.82 -1.46
N ILE A 418 9.13 -6.27 -2.71
CA ILE A 418 10.35 -6.25 -3.55
C ILE A 418 10.81 -4.78 -3.65
N GLY A 419 12.11 -4.53 -3.47
CA GLY A 419 12.70 -3.18 -3.50
C GLY A 419 12.27 -2.23 -2.37
N THR A 420 11.42 -2.64 -1.40
CA THR A 420 10.91 -1.72 -0.37
C THR A 420 10.87 -2.35 1.02
N HIS A 421 11.62 -1.77 1.95
CA HIS A 421 11.52 -2.05 3.38
C HIS A 421 10.98 -0.84 4.16
N ILE A 422 10.58 -1.07 5.41
CA ILE A 422 10.38 0.03 6.37
C ILE A 422 11.77 0.54 6.84
N PRO A 423 12.00 1.87 6.91
CA PRO A 423 13.23 2.43 7.46
C PRO A 423 13.38 2.14 8.98
N PRO A 424 14.58 2.31 9.56
CA PRO A 424 14.78 2.20 11.00
C PRO A 424 13.92 3.19 11.78
N LEU A 425 13.42 2.78 12.95
CA LEU A 425 12.63 3.66 13.81
C LEU A 425 13.56 4.41 14.78
N SER A 426 13.79 5.69 14.50
CA SER A 426 14.53 6.60 15.37
C SER A 426 13.60 7.27 16.39
N PHE A 427 14.06 7.35 17.64
CA PHE A 427 13.45 8.09 18.73
C PHE A 427 14.54 8.93 19.42
N VAL A 428 14.21 10.15 19.82
CA VAL A 428 15.16 11.07 20.49
C VAL A 428 14.75 11.38 21.93
N VAL A 429 15.70 11.84 22.74
CA VAL A 429 15.48 12.33 24.09
C VAL A 429 14.59 13.57 24.08
N TYR A 430 13.67 13.68 25.05
CA TYR A 430 12.80 14.84 25.20
C TYR A 430 13.06 15.51 26.57
N PRO A 431 14.09 16.37 26.68
CA PRO A 431 14.53 16.91 27.96
C PRO A 431 13.51 17.85 28.61
N LYS A 432 12.63 18.48 27.79
CA LYS A 432 11.57 19.39 28.25
C LYS A 432 10.54 18.73 29.16
N ASP A 433 10.32 17.41 29.04
CA ASP A 433 9.38 16.67 29.89
C ASP A 433 9.83 15.22 30.10
N LYS A 434 10.48 14.96 31.24
CA LYS A 434 10.93 13.61 31.64
C LYS A 434 9.76 12.61 31.81
N LYS A 435 8.51 13.07 31.97
CA LYS A 435 7.32 12.21 32.01
C LYS A 435 6.84 11.81 30.62
N LEU A 436 7.29 12.47 29.55
CA LEU A 436 7.00 12.09 28.16
C LEU A 436 8.22 11.51 27.42
N CYS A 437 9.44 11.77 27.90
CA CYS A 437 10.70 11.29 27.32
C CYS A 437 10.72 9.77 27.11
N PHE A 438 10.68 9.34 25.84
CA PHE A 438 10.72 7.93 25.46
C PHE A 438 12.00 7.24 25.95
N ILE A 439 13.16 7.86 25.74
CA ILE A 439 14.47 7.28 26.09
C ILE A 439 14.56 6.90 27.58
N SER A 440 14.11 7.79 28.46
CA SER A 440 14.11 7.54 29.92
C SER A 440 13.16 6.40 30.33
N HIS A 441 12.02 6.25 29.64
CA HIS A 441 11.11 5.11 29.89
C HIS A 441 11.67 3.80 29.31
N LEU A 442 12.37 3.84 28.17
CA LEU A 442 13.03 2.69 27.56
C LEU A 442 14.19 2.17 28.43
N GLN A 443 15.08 3.07 28.88
CA GLN A 443 16.23 2.73 29.72
C GLN A 443 15.81 2.05 31.04
N GLU A 444 14.84 2.63 31.77
CA GLU A 444 14.33 2.05 33.02
C GLU A 444 13.56 0.73 32.77
N TYR A 445 12.85 0.60 31.63
CA TYR A 445 12.19 -0.65 31.25
C TYR A 445 13.18 -1.76 30.91
N LEU A 446 14.26 -1.46 30.18
CA LEU A 446 15.34 -2.41 29.88
C LEU A 446 16.00 -2.89 31.18
N LYS A 447 16.46 -1.96 32.03
CA LYS A 447 17.01 -2.22 33.37
C LYS A 447 16.14 -3.16 34.21
N ARG A 448 14.82 -2.94 34.23
CA ARG A 448 13.86 -3.81 34.96
C ARG A 448 13.57 -5.15 34.31
N THR A 449 13.73 -5.27 32.99
CA THR A 449 13.43 -6.51 32.26
C THR A 449 14.63 -7.43 32.11
N THR A 450 15.86 -6.90 32.14
CA THR A 450 17.11 -7.69 32.09
C THR A 450 17.09 -8.93 33.00
N PRO A 451 16.70 -8.87 34.30
CA PRO A 451 16.74 -10.04 35.19
C PRO A 451 15.82 -11.20 34.81
N PHE A 452 14.84 -10.99 33.91
CA PHE A 452 13.89 -12.02 33.49
C PHE A 452 13.75 -12.18 31.97
N ARG A 453 14.59 -11.50 31.17
CA ARG A 453 14.62 -11.64 29.71
C ARG A 453 14.95 -13.06 29.24
N LYS A 454 15.87 -13.73 29.94
CA LYS A 454 16.51 -14.96 29.46
C LYS A 454 17.00 -14.74 28.01
N ASP A 455 16.78 -15.70 27.14
CA ASP A 455 17.13 -15.68 25.72
C ASP A 455 16.17 -14.80 24.87
N SER A 456 15.17 -14.16 25.49
CA SER A 456 14.11 -13.46 24.75
C SER A 456 14.55 -12.08 24.28
N LYS A 457 14.90 -12.02 22.99
CA LYS A 457 15.38 -10.80 22.30
C LYS A 457 14.28 -9.81 21.94
N GLN A 458 12.99 -10.17 22.05
CA GLN A 458 11.89 -9.23 21.79
C GLN A 458 11.91 -8.10 22.83
N LEU A 459 11.77 -6.85 22.38
CA LEU A 459 11.76 -5.68 23.25
C LEU A 459 10.68 -5.79 24.33
N LEU A 460 9.42 -6.04 23.94
CA LEU A 460 8.29 -6.07 24.85
C LEU A 460 8.02 -7.47 25.42
N LEU A 461 8.11 -7.59 26.74
CA LEU A 461 7.77 -8.77 27.52
C LEU A 461 6.53 -8.52 28.39
N SER A 462 5.81 -9.60 28.71
CA SER A 462 4.68 -9.59 29.65
C SER A 462 5.10 -9.08 31.02
N TYR A 463 4.39 -8.08 31.56
CA TYR A 463 4.56 -7.65 32.96
C TYR A 463 3.96 -8.64 33.98
N VAL A 464 3.23 -9.67 33.53
CA VAL A 464 2.70 -10.77 34.35
C VAL A 464 3.58 -12.01 34.17
N LYS A 465 3.85 -12.74 35.25
CA LYS A 465 4.58 -14.02 35.22
C LYS A 465 3.76 -15.10 34.47
N PRO A 466 4.38 -15.99 33.67
CA PRO A 466 5.77 -15.95 33.22
C PRO A 466 6.00 -14.79 32.23
N HIS A 467 7.13 -14.09 32.36
CA HIS A 467 7.44 -12.86 31.63
C HIS A 467 7.85 -13.08 30.16
N GLY A 468 7.03 -13.80 29.39
CA GLY A 468 7.32 -14.16 28.01
C GLY A 468 7.12 -13.03 26.99
N PRO A 469 7.63 -13.20 25.75
CA PRO A 469 7.45 -12.26 24.65
C PRO A 469 5.99 -12.11 24.24
N VAL A 470 5.58 -10.90 23.85
CA VAL A 470 4.16 -10.59 23.61
C VAL A 470 3.70 -10.87 22.18
N ARG A 471 2.38 -10.98 22.01
CA ARG A 471 1.70 -11.04 20.70
C ARG A 471 1.20 -9.64 20.31
N LYS A 472 1.05 -9.38 19.01
CA LYS A 472 0.52 -8.13 18.43
C LYS A 472 -0.80 -7.67 19.10
N ASP A 473 -1.64 -8.64 19.50
CA ASP A 473 -2.96 -8.41 20.08
C ASP A 473 -2.87 -8.04 21.57
N THR A 474 -1.80 -8.43 22.25
CA THR A 474 -1.47 -7.96 23.61
C THR A 474 -1.02 -6.50 23.57
N ILE A 475 -0.16 -6.13 22.61
CA ILE A 475 0.22 -4.73 22.35
C ILE A 475 -1.03 -3.88 22.06
N SER A 476 -1.93 -4.35 21.19
CA SER A 476 -3.17 -3.62 20.88
C SER A 476 -4.13 -3.49 22.07
N ARG A 477 -4.22 -4.54 22.92
CA ARG A 477 -4.96 -4.49 24.20
C ARG A 477 -4.34 -3.52 25.20
N TRP A 478 -3.00 -3.45 25.29
CA TRP A 478 -2.29 -2.48 26.13
C TRP A 478 -2.52 -1.05 25.67
N CYS A 479 -2.42 -0.77 24.36
CA CYS A 479 -2.79 0.55 23.83
C CYS A 479 -4.25 0.91 24.12
N LYS A 480 -5.19 -0.04 23.96
CA LYS A 480 -6.61 0.17 24.35
C LYS A 480 -6.75 0.46 25.86
N SER A 481 -5.97 -0.19 26.72
CA SER A 481 -6.01 0.05 28.17
C SER A 481 -5.59 1.48 28.51
N VAL A 482 -4.53 1.99 27.88
CA VAL A 482 -4.09 3.39 28.09
C VAL A 482 -5.14 4.39 27.63
N LEU A 483 -5.78 4.18 26.46
CA LEU A 483 -6.91 5.01 26.01
C LEU A 483 -8.01 5.05 27.08
N SER A 484 -8.40 3.89 27.62
CA SER A 484 -9.45 3.81 28.64
C SER A 484 -9.06 4.49 29.95
N SER A 485 -7.79 4.38 30.37
CA SER A 485 -7.28 5.04 31.59
C SER A 485 -7.12 6.56 31.42
N ALA A 486 -6.98 7.04 30.19
CA ALA A 486 -6.96 8.47 29.84
C ALA A 486 -8.38 9.04 29.56
N GLY A 487 -9.45 8.28 29.75
CA GLY A 487 -10.83 8.74 29.54
C GLY A 487 -11.33 8.71 28.08
N ILE A 488 -10.54 8.21 27.13
CA ILE A 488 -10.98 8.07 25.74
C ILE A 488 -11.98 6.91 25.64
N ASP A 489 -13.15 7.14 25.04
CA ASP A 489 -14.14 6.08 24.82
C ASP A 489 -13.58 4.92 23.98
N THR A 490 -13.40 3.78 24.65
CA THR A 490 -12.89 2.56 24.02
C THR A 490 -13.98 1.61 23.52
N SER A 491 -15.25 2.04 23.50
CA SER A 491 -16.34 1.44 22.74
C SER A 491 -16.24 1.85 21.25
N LYS A 492 -16.15 3.17 20.96
CA LYS A 492 -15.81 3.75 19.65
C LYS A 492 -14.38 3.37 19.25
N PHE A 493 -13.38 3.86 19.97
CA PHE A 493 -11.96 3.75 19.61
C PHE A 493 -11.31 2.45 20.10
N LYS A 494 -10.29 1.97 19.36
CA LYS A 494 -9.50 0.76 19.68
C LYS A 494 -8.01 1.06 19.56
N GLY A 495 -7.14 0.21 20.10
CA GLY A 495 -5.69 0.46 20.19
C GLY A 495 -4.95 0.78 18.87
N HIS A 496 -5.49 0.43 17.70
CA HIS A 496 -4.90 0.85 16.41
C HIS A 496 -5.22 2.31 16.03
N SER A 497 -6.23 2.94 16.63
CA SER A 497 -6.60 4.35 16.37
C SER A 497 -5.47 5.33 16.70
N THR A 498 -4.54 4.97 17.60
CA THR A 498 -3.34 5.74 17.93
C THR A 498 -2.51 6.15 16.70
N ARG A 499 -2.45 5.32 15.65
CA ARG A 499 -1.79 5.67 14.38
C ARG A 499 -2.51 6.79 13.62
N ALA A 500 -3.85 6.79 13.64
CA ALA A 500 -4.64 7.86 13.04
C ALA A 500 -4.55 9.14 13.89
N ALA A 501 -4.55 9.03 15.22
CA ALA A 501 -4.45 10.16 16.12
C ALA A 501 -3.12 10.92 16.00
N SER A 502 -1.97 10.22 16.02
CA SER A 502 -0.67 10.91 15.87
C SER A 502 -0.45 11.49 14.49
N SER A 503 -0.80 10.77 13.41
CA SER A 503 -0.65 11.29 12.05
C SER A 503 -1.63 12.40 11.70
N THR A 504 -2.83 12.40 12.29
CA THR A 504 -3.76 13.55 12.21
C THR A 504 -3.20 14.75 12.96
N HIS A 505 -2.82 14.59 14.24
CA HIS A 505 -2.27 15.68 15.04
C HIS A 505 -1.04 16.35 14.41
N LEU A 506 -0.17 15.58 13.74
CA LEU A 506 0.96 16.15 12.99
C LEU A 506 0.50 16.95 11.76
N ALA A 507 -0.45 16.45 10.98
CA ALA A 507 -0.98 17.15 9.80
C ALA A 507 -1.78 18.41 10.19
N ASP A 508 -2.53 18.36 11.29
CA ASP A 508 -3.29 19.48 11.86
C ASP A 508 -2.38 20.51 12.59
N ASN A 509 -1.05 20.30 12.58
CA ASN A 509 -0.03 21.22 13.09
C ASN A 509 1.05 21.49 12.00
N ASP A 510 0.62 21.52 10.73
CA ASP A 510 1.40 21.89 9.54
C ASP A 510 2.72 21.10 9.30
N ILE A 511 2.87 19.93 9.92
CA ILE A 511 4.03 19.06 9.68
C ILE A 511 3.93 18.45 8.28
N ASN A 512 5.03 18.50 7.53
CA ASN A 512 5.07 18.10 6.12
C ASN A 512 4.53 16.68 5.91
N ILE A 513 3.50 16.57 5.07
CA ILE A 513 2.79 15.32 4.77
C ILE A 513 3.70 14.22 4.20
N LYS A 514 4.77 14.59 3.49
CA LYS A 514 5.81 13.67 2.98
C LYS A 514 6.53 12.96 4.13
N ASP A 515 6.86 13.68 5.20
CA ASP A 515 7.58 13.16 6.35
C ASP A 515 6.66 12.31 7.23
N ILE A 516 5.40 12.75 7.43
CA ILE A 516 4.35 11.94 8.06
C ILE A 516 4.17 10.61 7.30
N MET A 517 4.13 10.66 5.96
CA MET A 517 4.02 9.47 5.11
C MET A 517 5.24 8.56 5.19
N LEU A 518 6.45 9.10 5.17
CA LEU A 518 7.70 8.36 5.28
C LEU A 518 7.79 7.65 6.64
N SER A 519 7.64 8.39 7.74
CA SER A 519 7.73 7.86 9.11
C SER A 519 6.67 6.78 9.40
N ALA A 520 5.44 6.98 8.92
CA ALA A 520 4.38 5.99 9.08
C ALA A 520 4.48 4.82 8.08
N GLY A 521 5.20 4.96 6.97
CA GLY A 521 5.25 3.98 5.88
C GLY A 521 3.95 3.93 5.06
N TRP A 522 3.58 5.05 4.45
CA TRP A 522 2.56 5.18 3.41
C TRP A 522 3.21 5.60 2.09
N SER A 523 2.93 4.88 1.01
CA SER A 523 3.45 5.19 -0.34
C SER A 523 2.48 5.99 -1.22
N ASN A 524 1.40 6.52 -0.63
CA ASN A 524 0.31 7.17 -1.36
C ASN A 524 -0.50 8.06 -0.41
N GLU A 525 -0.60 9.35 -0.74
CA GLU A 525 -1.20 10.37 0.13
C GLU A 525 -2.71 10.19 0.31
N ARG A 526 -3.44 9.88 -0.77
CA ARG A 526 -4.87 9.54 -0.73
C ARG A 526 -5.16 8.42 0.27
N THR A 527 -4.22 7.48 0.46
CA THR A 527 -4.36 6.41 1.48
C THR A 527 -4.26 6.95 2.91
N PHE A 528 -3.43 7.97 3.16
CA PHE A 528 -3.38 8.69 4.43
C PHE A 528 -4.66 9.51 4.64
N GLN A 529 -4.99 10.43 3.71
CA GLN A 529 -6.18 11.29 3.78
C GLN A 529 -7.48 10.47 3.97
N GLN A 530 -7.72 9.48 3.11
CA GLN A 530 -8.98 8.74 3.11
C GLN A 530 -9.17 7.88 4.37
N PHE A 531 -8.11 7.25 4.90
CA PHE A 531 -8.23 6.22 5.94
C PHE A 531 -7.65 6.58 7.32
N TYR A 532 -6.80 7.60 7.44
CA TYR A 532 -6.05 7.90 8.68
C TYR A 532 -6.13 9.36 9.13
N HIS A 533 -6.05 10.34 8.21
CA HIS A 533 -6.36 11.74 8.55
C HIS A 533 -7.84 11.85 8.85
N LYS A 534 -8.22 12.09 10.11
CA LYS A 534 -9.61 12.08 10.56
C LYS A 534 -9.73 13.13 11.66
N PRO A 535 -10.40 14.27 11.42
CA PRO A 535 -10.29 15.42 12.32
C PRO A 535 -10.64 15.05 13.77
N SER A 536 -9.91 15.63 14.72
CA SER A 536 -10.26 15.55 16.14
C SER A 536 -11.62 16.21 16.39
N ASP A 537 -11.79 17.42 15.86
CA ASP A 537 -13.01 18.21 15.91
C ASP A 537 -13.71 18.31 14.54
N PRO A 538 -14.99 17.91 14.41
CA PRO A 538 -15.75 18.04 13.16
C PRO A 538 -16.27 19.47 12.87
N GLU A 539 -15.83 20.51 13.58
CA GLU A 539 -16.29 21.91 13.46
C GLU A 539 -16.25 22.54 12.05
N PHE A 540 -15.49 21.99 11.08
CA PHE A 540 -15.48 22.51 9.70
C PHE A 540 -16.90 22.54 9.11
N ASN A 541 -17.42 23.75 8.90
CA ASN A 541 -18.75 23.99 8.37
C ASN A 541 -18.62 24.79 7.08
N PHE A 542 -18.67 24.05 5.96
CA PHE A 542 -18.52 24.56 4.60
C PHE A 542 -19.33 25.84 4.31
N GLY A 543 -20.55 25.97 4.85
CA GLY A 543 -21.35 27.18 4.68
C GLY A 543 -20.84 28.35 5.52
N HIS A 544 -20.55 28.11 6.80
CA HIS A 544 -20.02 29.12 7.71
C HIS A 544 -18.63 29.64 7.26
N ASP A 545 -17.73 28.74 6.86
CA ASP A 545 -16.38 29.11 6.45
C ASP A 545 -16.37 29.93 5.14
N ILE A 546 -17.30 29.66 4.20
CA ILE A 546 -17.53 30.51 3.01
C ILE A 546 -18.05 31.89 3.42
N LEU A 547 -19.05 31.96 4.31
CA LEU A 547 -19.59 33.25 4.76
C LEU A 547 -18.54 34.06 5.53
N ARG A 548 -17.66 33.41 6.31
CA ARG A 548 -16.54 34.06 6.99
C ARG A 548 -15.51 34.65 6.01
N THR A 549 -15.13 33.92 4.95
CA THR A 549 -14.16 34.46 3.97
C THR A 549 -14.76 35.55 3.09
N LEU A 550 -16.07 35.53 2.83
CA LEU A 550 -16.77 36.63 2.16
C LEU A 550 -16.90 37.87 3.06
N ALA A 551 -17.09 37.71 4.37
CA ALA A 551 -17.18 38.81 5.34
C ALA A 551 -15.83 39.37 5.83
N GLN A 552 -14.73 39.01 5.15
CA GLN A 552 -13.38 39.52 5.41
C GLN A 552 -12.81 40.34 4.22
N ASN A 553 -13.67 40.67 3.25
CA ASN A 553 -13.43 41.63 2.17
C ASN A 553 -14.48 42.75 2.24
#